data_AF-A0A2V2RF77-F1
#
_entry.id   AF-A0A2V2RF77-F1
#
_cell.length_a   1.000
_cell.length_b   1.000
_cell.length_c   1.000
_cell.angle_alpha   90.00
_cell.angle_beta   90.00
_cell.angle_gamma   90.00
#
_symmetry.space_group_name_H-M   'P 1'
#
loop_
_entity.id
_entity.type
_entity.pdbx_description
1 polymer ?
#
loop_
_entity_poly.entity_id
_entity_poly.type
_entity_poly.pdbx_seq_one_letter_code
_entity_poly.pdbx_strand_id
1 'polypeptide(L)'
;MKPEFSQASESFKKANPHIFAEGTLGQILLEPHDPAPTKEEIKSEKELQDQIEGHLERANIVVIRQRMDKKTTTAVGTPDLLFALKGQATAFECKAKGKKATPDQVKMMQRMSANGWICRVVDDYDAAIHEIHKIILQLTLDQCP
;
A
#
# COMPACT_ATOMS: atom_id res chain seq x y z
N MET A 1 -35.02 -19.81 -1.05
CA MET A 1 -34.78 -19.98 0.39
C MET A 1 -33.58 -19.11 0.73
N LYS A 2 -33.80 -17.94 1.35
CA LYS A 2 -32.70 -17.04 1.76
C LYS A 2 -32.13 -17.57 3.08
N PRO A 3 -30.81 -17.59 3.30
CA PRO A 3 -30.27 -17.96 4.60
C PRO A 3 -30.59 -16.85 5.61
N GLU A 4 -31.33 -17.19 6.66
CA GLU A 4 -31.56 -16.31 7.81
C GLU A 4 -30.28 -16.26 8.66
N PHE A 5 -29.49 -15.19 8.53
CA PHE A 5 -28.40 -14.88 9.46
C PHE A 5 -28.92 -14.20 10.74
N SER A 6 -29.91 -14.80 11.40
CA SER A 6 -30.72 -14.15 12.45
C SER A 6 -30.40 -14.58 13.88
N GLN A 7 -29.18 -15.04 14.22
CA GLN A 7 -28.88 -15.40 15.61
C GLN A 7 -27.49 -14.98 16.10
N ALA A 8 -27.09 -13.72 15.85
CA ALA A 8 -26.05 -13.12 16.69
C ALA A 8 -26.61 -12.95 18.12
N SER A 9 -25.85 -13.38 19.13
CA SER A 9 -26.28 -13.27 20.53
C SER A 9 -26.44 -11.80 20.94
N GLU A 10 -27.34 -11.54 21.89
CA GLU A 10 -27.56 -10.18 22.43
C GLU A 10 -26.28 -9.56 22.99
N SER A 11 -25.38 -10.38 23.54
CA SER A 11 -24.05 -9.96 23.97
C SER A 11 -23.18 -9.43 22.83
N PHE A 12 -23.25 -10.06 21.65
CA PHE A 12 -22.48 -9.65 20.48
C PHE A 12 -23.03 -8.36 19.87
N LYS A 13 -24.36 -8.21 19.80
CA LYS A 13 -25.01 -6.98 19.34
C LYS A 13 -24.69 -5.80 20.24
N LYS A 14 -24.71 -6.00 21.56
CA LYS A 14 -24.40 -4.95 22.55
C LYS A 14 -22.94 -4.50 22.51
N ALA A 15 -22.02 -5.43 22.21
CA ALA A 15 -20.61 -5.12 22.03
C ALA A 15 -20.31 -4.41 20.70
N ASN A 16 -21.15 -4.59 19.68
CA ASN A 16 -20.91 -4.08 18.32
C ASN A 16 -22.12 -3.30 17.76
N PRO A 17 -22.53 -2.19 18.40
CA PRO A 17 -23.73 -1.44 18.01
C PRO A 17 -23.61 -0.79 16.63
N HIS A 18 -22.39 -0.55 16.14
CA HIS A 18 -22.11 0.06 14.83
C HIS A 18 -22.38 -0.88 13.65
N ILE A 19 -22.40 -2.20 13.86
CA ILE A 19 -22.67 -3.20 12.82
C ILE A 19 -24.18 -3.29 12.51
N PHE A 20 -25.01 -3.02 13.51
CA PHE A 20 -26.47 -3.27 13.47
C PHE A 20 -27.31 -2.00 13.59
N ALA A 21 -26.70 -0.81 13.57
CA ALA A 21 -27.44 0.44 13.54
C ALA A 21 -28.19 0.56 12.20
N GLU A 22 -29.51 0.51 12.28
CA GLU A 22 -30.41 0.63 11.13
C GLU A 22 -30.39 2.06 10.59
N GLY A 23 -30.05 2.21 9.31
CA GLY A 23 -30.36 3.40 8.53
C GLY A 23 -29.16 4.03 7.81
N THR A 24 -28.87 3.57 6.59
CA THR A 24 -29.27 4.23 5.33
C THR A 24 -28.42 3.68 4.19
N LEU A 25 -29.11 3.28 3.12
CA LEU A 25 -28.58 2.84 1.83
C LEU A 25 -27.54 3.81 1.25
N GLY A 26 -26.43 3.25 0.76
CA GLY A 26 -25.72 3.83 -0.37
C GLY A 26 -24.73 4.95 -0.07
N GLN A 27 -23.73 4.69 0.77
CA GLN A 27 -22.41 5.33 0.69
C GLN A 27 -21.42 4.47 1.47
N ILE A 28 -20.79 3.51 0.78
CA ILE A 28 -19.53 2.93 1.29
C ILE A 28 -18.45 3.98 0.96
N LEU A 29 -18.46 5.08 1.70
CA LEU A 29 -17.28 5.89 1.92
C LEU A 29 -16.43 5.06 2.88
N LEU A 30 -15.39 4.44 2.33
CA LEU A 30 -14.35 3.76 3.09
C LEU A 30 -13.60 4.80 3.92
N GLU A 31 -14.13 5.11 5.10
CA GLU A 31 -13.32 5.64 6.19
C GLU A 31 -12.26 4.57 6.52
N PRO A 32 -10.97 4.91 6.57
CA PRO A 32 -9.93 3.97 6.98
C PRO A 32 -10.08 3.71 8.48
N HIS A 33 -10.89 2.71 8.84
CA HIS A 33 -11.13 2.30 10.23
C HIS A 33 -10.10 1.25 10.68
N ASP A 34 -8.82 1.59 10.59
CA ASP A 34 -7.78 0.93 11.38
C ASP A 34 -6.93 2.01 12.04
N PRO A 35 -6.65 1.93 13.35
CA PRO A 35 -5.71 2.85 13.97
C PRO A 35 -4.38 2.73 13.23
N ALA A 36 -3.83 3.87 12.80
CA ALA A 36 -2.50 3.93 12.22
C ALA A 36 -1.52 3.14 13.12
N PRO A 37 -0.67 2.26 12.56
CA PRO A 37 0.27 1.51 13.37
C PRO A 37 1.05 2.49 14.25
N THR A 38 1.08 2.21 15.55
CA THR A 38 1.89 2.96 16.52
C THR A 38 3.33 3.01 16.01
N LYS A 39 3.99 4.18 16.07
CA LYS A 39 5.36 4.43 15.59
C LYS A 39 6.39 3.52 16.28
N GLU A 40 6.39 2.24 15.93
CA GLU A 40 7.49 1.34 16.24
C GLU A 40 8.62 1.68 15.28
N GLU A 41 9.81 1.90 15.85
CA GLU A 41 11.02 2.12 15.09
C GLU A 41 11.23 0.92 14.15
N ILE A 42 11.14 1.15 12.84
CA ILE A 42 11.25 0.11 11.83
C ILE A 42 12.67 -0.43 11.86
N LYS A 43 12.84 -1.70 12.23
CA LYS A 43 14.15 -2.31 12.48
C LYS A 43 14.68 -3.04 11.25
N SER A 44 13.83 -3.33 10.28
CA SER A 44 14.21 -4.06 9.07
C SER A 44 13.53 -3.56 7.79
N GLU A 45 14.20 -3.79 6.65
CA GLU A 45 13.65 -3.55 5.32
C GLU A 45 12.36 -4.34 5.08
N LYS A 46 12.27 -5.56 5.64
CA LYS A 46 11.05 -6.38 5.57
C LYS A 46 9.88 -5.72 6.28
N GLU A 47 10.07 -5.21 7.50
CA GLU A 47 9.02 -4.51 8.24
C GLU A 47 8.58 -3.23 7.51
N LEU A 48 9.51 -2.49 6.90
CA LEU A 48 9.18 -1.33 6.06
C LEU A 48 8.26 -1.72 4.92
N GLN A 49 8.62 -2.77 4.17
CA GLN A 49 7.81 -3.31 3.08
C GLN A 49 6.43 -3.75 3.58
N ASP A 50 6.37 -4.49 4.70
CA ASP A 50 5.11 -4.99 5.31
C ASP A 50 4.19 -3.81 5.68
N GLN A 51 4.73 -2.72 6.25
CA GLN A 51 3.94 -1.54 6.63
C GLN A 51 3.43 -0.74 5.42
N ILE A 52 4.26 -0.56 4.39
CA ILE A 52 3.86 0.13 3.16
C ILE A 52 2.81 -0.69 2.41
N GLU A 53 3.02 -1.99 2.24
CA GLU A 53 2.08 -2.93 1.62
C GLU A 53 0.73 -2.87 2.34
N GLY A 54 0.71 -3.02 3.67
CA GLY A 54 -0.53 -2.92 4.44
C GLY A 54 -1.23 -1.56 4.34
N HIS A 55 -0.48 -0.45 4.23
CA HIS A 55 -1.08 0.87 3.99
C HIS A 55 -1.76 0.93 2.61
N LEU A 56 -1.07 0.47 1.56
CA LEU A 56 -1.60 0.46 0.20
C LEU A 56 -2.83 -0.45 0.08
N GLU A 57 -2.80 -1.63 0.70
CA GLU A 57 -3.93 -2.56 0.72
C GLU A 57 -5.15 -1.99 1.45
N ARG A 58 -4.97 -1.31 2.59
CA ARG A 58 -6.06 -0.59 3.28
C ARG A 58 -6.66 0.53 2.42
N ALA A 59 -5.87 1.09 1.51
CA ALA A 59 -6.33 2.06 0.51
C ALA A 59 -6.92 1.39 -0.76
N ASN A 60 -7.14 0.08 -0.76
CA ASN A 60 -7.60 -0.73 -1.91
C ASN A 60 -6.67 -0.67 -3.13
N ILE A 61 -5.37 -0.50 -2.92
CA ILE A 61 -4.36 -0.54 -3.97
C ILE A 61 -3.75 -1.94 -3.97
N VAL A 62 -3.80 -2.60 -5.14
CA VAL A 62 -3.16 -3.89 -5.34
C VAL A 62 -1.65 -3.70 -5.42
N VAL A 63 -0.91 -4.48 -4.61
CA VAL A 63 0.55 -4.46 -4.56
C VAL A 63 1.10 -5.80 -5.00
N ILE A 64 2.11 -5.78 -5.87
CA ILE A 64 2.92 -6.94 -6.22
C ILE A 64 4.26 -6.77 -5.52
N ARG A 65 4.48 -7.58 -4.49
CA ARG A 65 5.73 -7.59 -3.74
C ARG A 65 6.71 -8.63 -4.26
N GLN A 66 7.97 -8.23 -4.41
CA GLN A 66 9.08 -9.15 -4.65
C GLN A 66 9.44 -9.90 -3.38
N ARG A 67 9.42 -11.23 -3.47
CA ARG A 67 9.79 -12.11 -2.37
C ARG A 67 11.27 -12.39 -2.39
N MET A 68 11.97 -12.01 -1.33
CA MET A 68 13.40 -12.24 -1.14
C MET A 68 13.72 -13.68 -0.70
N ASP A 69 12.74 -14.41 -0.17
CA ASP A 69 12.91 -15.73 0.43
C ASP A 69 12.77 -16.89 -0.56
N LYS A 70 12.36 -16.61 -1.79
CA LYS A 70 12.11 -17.63 -2.82
C LYS A 70 12.79 -17.25 -4.12
N LYS A 71 13.22 -18.27 -4.87
CA LYS A 71 13.71 -18.08 -6.24
C LYS A 71 12.58 -17.48 -7.07
N THR A 72 12.78 -16.25 -7.56
CA THR A 72 11.84 -15.58 -8.45
C THR A 72 12.29 -15.74 -9.90
N THR A 73 11.36 -15.62 -10.83
CA THR A 73 11.66 -15.48 -12.27
C THR A 73 11.72 -14.02 -12.71
N THR A 74 11.51 -13.09 -11.79
CA THR A 74 11.60 -11.65 -12.04
C THR A 74 13.04 -11.26 -12.36
N ALA A 75 13.19 -10.20 -13.14
CA ALA A 75 14.50 -9.75 -13.56
C ALA A 75 15.32 -9.26 -12.35
N VAL A 76 16.63 -9.48 -12.39
CA VAL A 76 17.55 -8.96 -11.37
C VAL A 76 17.41 -7.43 -11.27
N GLY A 77 17.32 -6.92 -10.04
CA GLY A 77 17.13 -5.50 -9.77
C GLY A 77 15.68 -5.02 -9.85
N THR A 78 14.70 -5.90 -10.03
CA THR A 78 13.27 -5.52 -9.93
C THR A 78 12.99 -4.89 -8.55
N PRO A 79 12.33 -3.73 -8.48
CA PRO A 79 12.00 -3.08 -7.22
C PRO A 79 11.12 -3.91 -6.29
N ASP A 80 11.27 -3.70 -4.99
CA ASP A 80 10.58 -4.48 -3.94
C ASP A 80 9.06 -4.47 -4.05
N LEU A 81 8.45 -3.30 -4.30
CA LEU A 81 7.00 -3.13 -4.37
C LEU A 81 6.61 -2.52 -5.72
N LEU A 82 5.69 -3.17 -6.43
CA LEU A 82 5.15 -2.71 -7.71
C LEU A 82 3.64 -2.53 -7.57
N PHE A 83 3.12 -1.36 -7.95
CA PHE A 83 1.69 -1.03 -7.81
C PHE A 83 1.29 0.08 -8.79
N ALA A 84 0.02 0.47 -8.78
CA ALA A 84 -0.47 1.57 -9.60
C ALA A 84 -1.26 2.58 -8.76
N LEU A 85 -0.98 3.87 -8.97
CA LEU A 85 -1.70 4.99 -8.36
C LEU A 85 -2.43 5.75 -9.47
N LYS A 86 -3.76 5.83 -9.43
CA LYS A 86 -4.56 6.57 -10.43
C LYS A 86 -4.22 6.21 -11.89
N GLY A 87 -3.97 4.93 -12.17
CA GLY A 87 -3.59 4.42 -13.49
C GLY A 87 -2.10 4.56 -13.84
N GLN A 88 -1.31 5.21 -13.00
CA GLN A 88 0.12 5.39 -13.18
C GLN A 88 0.91 4.26 -12.48
N ALA A 89 1.69 3.51 -13.27
CA ALA A 89 2.57 2.47 -12.75
C ALA A 89 3.66 3.09 -11.86
N THR A 90 3.81 2.55 -10.65
CA THR A 90 4.68 3.05 -9.59
C THR A 90 5.46 1.88 -8.98
N ALA A 91 6.74 2.10 -8.69
CA ALA A 91 7.61 1.09 -8.10
C ALA A 91 8.45 1.68 -6.97
N PHE A 92 8.38 1.06 -5.79
CA PHE A 92 9.18 1.45 -4.63
C PHE A 92 10.26 0.41 -4.36
N GLU A 93 11.48 0.88 -4.20
CA GLU A 93 12.63 0.13 -3.71
C GLU A 93 12.84 0.51 -2.24
N CYS A 94 12.65 -0.44 -1.33
CA CYS A 94 12.76 -0.21 0.11
C CYS A 94 14.21 -0.44 0.55
N LYS A 95 14.75 0.42 1.40
CA LYS A 95 16.10 0.23 1.97
C LYS A 95 16.07 0.43 3.47
N ALA A 96 16.95 -0.26 4.18
CA ALA A 96 17.26 0.17 5.54
C ALA A 96 17.84 1.59 5.53
N LYS A 97 17.54 2.36 6.58
CA LYS A 97 17.96 3.76 6.72
C LYS A 97 19.43 3.99 6.37
N GLY A 98 19.69 4.93 5.46
CA GLY A 98 21.05 5.28 5.00
C GLY A 98 21.72 4.25 4.06
N LYS A 99 21.04 3.15 3.71
CA LYS A 99 21.50 2.25 2.63
C LYS A 99 21.06 2.77 1.28
N LYS A 100 21.80 2.39 0.24
CA LYS A 100 21.55 2.77 -1.15
C LYS A 100 21.09 1.56 -1.95
N ALA A 101 20.27 1.80 -2.97
CA ALA A 101 19.96 0.81 -3.97
C ALA A 101 21.24 0.29 -4.64
N THR A 102 21.24 -0.99 -4.98
CA THR A 102 22.35 -1.65 -5.70
C THR A 102 22.45 -1.14 -7.14
N PRO A 103 23.60 -1.30 -7.82
CA PRO A 103 23.76 -0.86 -9.21
C PRO A 103 22.72 -1.46 -10.17
N ASP A 104 22.33 -2.71 -9.98
CA ASP A 104 21.34 -3.37 -10.85
C ASP A 104 19.92 -2.87 -10.59
N GLN A 105 19.58 -2.57 -9.33
CA GLN A 105 18.32 -1.91 -8.98
C GLN A 105 18.24 -0.50 -9.59
N VAL A 106 19.33 0.27 -9.51
CA VAL A 106 19.39 1.60 -10.14
C VAL A 106 19.18 1.49 -11.66
N LYS A 107 19.87 0.57 -12.34
CA LYS A 107 19.70 0.35 -13.78
C LYS A 107 18.27 -0.07 -14.13
N MET A 108 17.66 -0.95 -13.34
CA MET A 108 16.28 -1.38 -13.57
C MET A 108 15.30 -0.23 -13.40
N MET A 109 15.39 0.54 -12.31
CA MET A 109 14.54 1.70 -12.06
C MET A 109 14.69 2.76 -13.16
N GLN A 110 15.91 3.00 -13.67
CA GLN A 110 16.13 3.89 -14.80
C GLN A 110 15.41 3.41 -16.06
N ARG A 111 15.49 2.11 -16.37
CA ARG A 111 14.77 1.52 -17.52
C ARG A 111 13.27 1.60 -17.34
N MET A 112 12.75 1.29 -16.16
CA MET A 112 11.32 1.39 -15.86
C MET A 112 10.84 2.85 -15.98
N SER A 113 11.60 3.79 -15.41
CA SER A 113 11.29 5.22 -15.49
C SER A 113 11.30 5.74 -16.93
N ALA A 114 12.24 5.29 -17.76
CA ALA A 114 12.26 5.61 -19.19
C ALA A 114 11.03 5.05 -19.95
N ASN A 115 10.32 4.07 -19.39
CA ASN A 115 9.06 3.52 -19.92
C ASN A 115 7.84 4.06 -19.14
N GLY A 116 7.98 5.23 -18.51
CA GLY A 116 6.88 5.94 -17.90
C GLY A 116 6.51 5.48 -16.49
N TRP A 117 7.28 4.60 -15.83
CA TRP A 117 7.04 4.28 -14.42
C TRP A 117 7.51 5.40 -13.50
N ILE A 118 6.85 5.56 -12.36
CA ILE A 118 7.37 6.37 -11.25
C ILE A 118 8.16 5.45 -10.32
N CYS A 119 9.49 5.58 -10.31
CA CYS A 119 10.35 4.82 -9.40
C CYS A 119 10.85 5.68 -8.23
N ARG A 120 10.81 5.14 -7.01
CA ARG A 120 11.35 5.80 -5.80
C ARG A 120 12.13 4.82 -4.94
N VAL A 121 13.16 5.33 -4.27
CA VAL A 121 13.83 4.65 -3.17
C VAL A 121 13.29 5.26 -1.88
N VAL A 122 12.84 4.42 -0.96
CA VAL A 122 12.29 4.83 0.34
C VAL A 122 13.00 4.08 1.45
N ASP A 123 13.34 4.77 2.54
CA ASP A 123 14.08 4.18 3.66
C ASP A 123 13.43 4.37 5.04
N ASP A 124 12.25 5.01 5.06
CA ASP A 124 11.34 5.02 6.19
C ASP A 124 9.87 5.12 5.71
N TYR A 125 8.94 4.80 6.61
CA TYR A 125 7.51 4.74 6.32
C TYR A 125 6.92 6.12 6.03
N ASP A 126 7.27 7.14 6.84
CA ASP A 126 6.71 8.48 6.70
C ASP A 126 7.09 9.10 5.34
N ALA A 127 8.34 8.90 4.91
CA ALA A 127 8.82 9.28 3.59
C ALA A 127 8.08 8.56 2.46
N ALA A 128 7.80 7.26 2.62
CA ALA A 128 7.04 6.49 1.64
C ALA A 128 5.61 7.00 1.48
N ILE A 129 4.91 7.25 2.59
CA ILE A 129 3.55 7.82 2.56
C ILE A 129 3.55 9.22 1.98
N HIS A 130 4.54 10.05 2.33
CA HIS A 130 4.69 11.38 1.76
C HIS A 130 4.84 11.33 0.22
N GLU A 131 5.68 10.42 -0.29
CA GLU A 131 5.84 10.24 -1.74
C GLU A 131 4.55 9.73 -2.40
N ILE A 132 3.81 8.81 -1.79
CA ILE A 132 2.51 8.35 -2.30
C ILE A 132 1.53 9.52 -2.43
N HIS A 133 1.38 10.34 -1.38
CA HIS A 133 0.49 11.50 -1.40
C HIS A 133 0.91 12.51 -2.46
N LYS A 134 2.22 12.77 -2.58
CA LYS A 134 2.77 13.68 -3.59
C LYS A 134 2.47 13.19 -5.01
N ILE A 135 2.63 11.89 -5.28
CA ILE A 135 2.30 11.28 -6.57
C ILE A 135 0.81 11.41 -6.87
N ILE A 136 -0.05 11.05 -5.92
CA ILE A 136 -1.51 11.16 -6.09
C ILE A 136 -1.91 12.61 -6.37
N LEU A 137 -1.38 13.56 -5.62
CA LEU A 137 -1.68 14.98 -5.82
C LEU A 137 -1.24 15.45 -7.21
N GLN A 138 -0.01 15.12 -7.62
CA GLN A 138 0.50 15.48 -8.95
C GLN A 138 -0.39 14.91 -10.06
N LEU A 139 -0.71 13.62 -10.00
CA LEU A 139 -1.55 12.96 -11.00
C LEU A 139 -2.98 13.51 -11.02
N THR A 140 -3.50 13.96 -9.88
CA THR A 140 -4.82 14.57 -9.81
C THR A 140 -4.82 15.96 -10.47
N LEU A 141 -3.77 16.75 -10.25
CA LEU A 141 -3.62 18.07 -10.88
C LEU A 141 -3.44 17.95 -12.39
N ASP A 142 -2.70 16.95 -12.86
CA ASP A 142 -2.46 16.72 -14.29
C ASP A 142 -3.70 16.21 -15.05
N GLN A 143 -4.71 15.71 -14.33
CA GLN A 143 -5.99 15.26 -14.88
C GLN A 143 -7.08 16.34 -14.86
N CYS A 144 -6.81 17.52 -14.28
CA CYS A 144 -7.70 18.67 -14.38
C CYS A 144 -7.54 19.34 -15.76
N PRO A 145 -8.62 19.48 -16.55
CA PRO A 145 -8.60 20.09 -17.87
C PRO A 145 -8.32 21.60 -17.84
#